data_AF-A0A9D9ACM9-F1
#
_entry.id   AF-A0A9D9ACM9-F1
#
_cell.length_a   1.000
_cell.length_b   1.000
_cell.length_c   1.000
_cell.angle_alpha   90.00
_cell.angle_beta   90.00
_cell.angle_gamma   90.00
#
_symmetry.space_group_name_H-M   'P 1'
#
loop_
_entity.id
_entity.type
_entity.pdbx_description
1 polymer ?
#
loop_
_entity_poly.entity_id
_entity_poly.type
_entity_poly.pdbx_seq_one_letter_code
_entity_poly.pdbx_strand_id
1 'polypeptide(L)'
;MFWKHLKDELKDAEAKGWREEAKLVSRNAIIASAAAFCPLGVILAVTVMILYDSVGDLPSLMANTAYFYPVSGLVCIALAVLMHSRDLYTGAMLVALAPFVWIFVFIGSAVYWVIR
;
A
#
# COMPACT_ATOMS: atom_id res chain seq x y z
N MET A 1 35.69 -25.36 -19.42
CA MET A 1 34.86 -24.27 -19.99
C MET A 1 33.36 -24.55 -19.88
N PHE A 2 32.90 -25.73 -20.32
CA PHE A 2 31.49 -26.14 -20.28
C PHE A 2 30.79 -26.01 -18.91
N TRP A 3 31.42 -26.48 -17.84
CA TRP A 3 30.87 -26.39 -16.48
C TRP A 3 30.69 -24.96 -15.95
N LYS A 4 31.48 -24.00 -16.45
CA LYS A 4 31.35 -22.60 -16.06
C LYS A 4 30.12 -21.99 -16.73
N HIS A 5 29.93 -22.28 -18.01
CA HIS A 5 28.76 -21.85 -18.78
C HIS A 5 27.45 -22.41 -18.22
N LEU A 6 27.43 -23.70 -17.87
CA LEU A 6 26.25 -24.35 -17.29
C LEU A 6 25.84 -23.74 -15.94
N LYS A 7 26.84 -23.34 -15.13
CA LYS A 7 26.61 -22.69 -13.82
C LYS A 7 26.09 -21.27 -13.96
N ASP A 8 26.55 -20.55 -14.98
CA ASP A 8 26.09 -19.20 -15.30
C ASP A 8 24.65 -19.26 -15.86
N GLU A 9 24.33 -20.21 -16.74
CA GLU A 9 22.96 -20.44 -17.22
C GLU A 9 21.98 -20.83 -16.11
N LEU A 10 22.41 -21.67 -15.15
CA LEU A 10 21.61 -22.04 -13.98
C LEU A 10 21.33 -20.83 -13.08
N LYS A 11 22.32 -19.96 -12.85
CA LYS A 11 22.13 -18.72 -12.08
C LYS A 11 21.20 -17.74 -12.78
N ASP A 12 21.29 -17.64 -14.10
CA ASP A 12 20.40 -16.78 -14.88
C ASP A 12 18.97 -17.33 -14.91
N ALA A 13 18.80 -18.65 -14.97
CA ALA A 13 17.50 -19.31 -14.86
C ALA A 13 16.88 -19.12 -13.47
N GLU A 14 17.67 -19.26 -12.41
CA GLU A 14 17.23 -19.00 -11.03
C GLU A 14 16.86 -17.52 -10.85
N ALA A 15 17.70 -16.59 -11.29
CA ALA A 15 17.41 -15.15 -11.23
C ALA A 15 16.14 -14.78 -12.02
N LYS A 16 15.89 -15.42 -13.17
CA LYS A 16 14.64 -15.25 -13.92
C LYS A 16 13.44 -15.80 -13.16
N GLY A 17 13.56 -16.97 -12.53
CA GLY A 17 12.51 -17.57 -11.69
C GLY A 17 12.12 -16.64 -10.54
N TRP A 18 13.10 -16.16 -9.78
CA TRP A 18 12.90 -15.20 -8.70
C TRP A 18 12.27 -13.88 -9.17
N ARG A 19 12.62 -13.43 -10.38
CA ARG A 19 12.08 -12.19 -10.96
C ARG A 19 10.62 -12.34 -11.37
N GLU A 20 10.24 -13.47 -11.95
CA GLU A 20 8.84 -13.77 -12.29
C GLU A 20 7.98 -13.95 -11.02
N GLU A 21 8.51 -14.60 -9.98
CA GLU A 21 7.82 -14.69 -8.69
C GLU A 21 7.60 -13.30 -8.06
N ALA A 22 8.64 -12.46 -8.00
CA ALA A 22 8.54 -11.11 -7.46
C ALA A 22 7.53 -10.24 -8.26
N LYS A 23 7.48 -10.42 -9.58
CA LYS A 23 6.50 -9.77 -10.45
C LYS A 23 5.07 -10.21 -10.12
N LEU A 24 4.80 -11.50 -9.98
CA LEU A 24 3.48 -12.01 -9.62
C LEU A 24 3.04 -11.53 -8.24
N VAL A 25 3.93 -11.62 -7.25
CA VAL A 25 3.66 -11.18 -5.87
C VAL A 25 3.38 -9.68 -5.83
N SER A 26 4.22 -8.86 -6.48
CA SER A 26 4.01 -7.40 -6.50
C SER A 26 2.71 -7.02 -7.22
N ARG A 27 2.36 -7.67 -8.33
CA ARG A 27 1.09 -7.45 -9.02
C ARG A 27 -0.10 -7.77 -8.11
N ASN A 28 -0.07 -8.93 -7.45
CA ASN A 28 -1.15 -9.34 -6.55
C ASN A 28 -1.25 -8.40 -5.35
N ALA A 29 -0.13 -7.93 -4.80
CA ALA A 29 -0.12 -6.95 -3.72
C ALA A 29 -0.74 -5.61 -4.16
N ILE A 30 -0.42 -5.11 -5.35
CA ILE A 30 -1.02 -3.89 -5.90
C ILE A 30 -2.54 -4.05 -6.07
N ILE A 31 -2.99 -5.15 -6.66
CA ILE A 31 -4.42 -5.42 -6.88
C ILE A 31 -5.16 -5.54 -5.54
N ALA A 32 -4.63 -6.32 -4.60
CA ALA A 32 -5.23 -6.49 -3.28
C ALA A 32 -5.27 -5.17 -2.51
N SER A 33 -4.20 -4.37 -2.60
CA SER A 33 -4.13 -3.05 -1.98
C SER A 33 -5.17 -2.10 -2.56
N ALA A 34 -5.30 -2.05 -3.89
CA ALA A 34 -6.33 -1.24 -4.54
C ALA A 34 -7.76 -1.68 -4.20
N ALA A 35 -8.01 -3.00 -4.17
CA ALA A 35 -9.31 -3.56 -3.84
C ALA A 35 -9.72 -3.28 -2.39
N ALA A 36 -8.79 -3.30 -1.44
CA ALA A 36 -9.06 -2.95 -0.05
C ALA A 36 -9.12 -1.43 0.17
N PHE A 37 -8.31 -0.66 -0.56
CA PHE A 37 -8.27 0.79 -0.45
C PHE A 37 -9.56 1.45 -0.94
N CYS A 38 -10.16 0.99 -2.05
CA CYS A 38 -11.40 1.56 -2.58
C CYS A 38 -12.54 1.70 -1.54
N PRO A 39 -12.99 0.62 -0.87
CA PRO A 39 -14.06 0.71 0.11
C PRO A 39 -13.63 1.51 1.35
N LEU A 40 -12.40 1.34 1.84
CA LEU A 40 -11.89 2.07 3.01
C LEU A 40 -11.77 3.58 2.77
N GLY A 41 -11.28 3.97 1.60
CA GLY A 41 -11.15 5.37 1.19
C GLY A 41 -12.50 6.05 1.07
N VAL A 42 -13.50 5.36 0.51
CA VAL A 42 -14.88 5.87 0.43
C VAL A 42 -15.48 6.02 1.83
N ILE A 43 -15.33 5.03 2.71
CA ILE A 43 -15.84 5.10 4.08
C ILE A 43 -15.23 6.30 4.82
N LEU A 44 -13.91 6.46 4.78
CA LEU A 44 -13.23 7.57 5.45
C LEU A 44 -13.61 8.93 4.88
N ALA A 45 -13.74 9.04 3.55
CA ALA A 45 -14.20 10.27 2.92
C ALA A 45 -15.65 10.62 3.31
N VAL A 46 -16.55 9.63 3.35
CA VAL A 46 -17.94 9.81 3.82
C VAL A 46 -17.97 10.19 5.29
N THR A 47 -17.17 9.54 6.15
CA THR A 47 -17.04 9.89 7.56
C THR A 47 -16.62 11.36 7.71
N VAL A 48 -15.66 11.83 6.92
CA VAL A 48 -15.25 13.24 6.90
C VAL A 48 -16.37 14.16 6.46
N MET A 49 -17.12 13.80 5.41
CA MET A 49 -18.21 14.63 4.90
C MET A 49 -19.38 14.72 5.88
N ILE A 50 -19.73 13.60 6.54
CA ILE A 50 -20.80 13.55 7.55
C ILE A 50 -20.38 14.28 8.82
N LEU A 51 -19.14 14.06 9.27
CA LEU A 51 -18.62 14.68 10.48
C LEU A 51 -18.05 16.07 10.22
N TYR A 52 -18.15 16.64 9.02
CA TYR A 52 -17.47 17.89 8.64
C TYR A 52 -17.76 19.05 9.62
N ASP A 53 -19.01 19.17 10.07
CA ASP A 53 -19.41 20.18 11.07
C ASP A 53 -18.96 19.84 12.50
N SER A 54 -18.60 18.58 12.76
CA SER A 54 -18.07 18.02 14.01
C SER A 54 -16.59 17.66 13.94
N VAL A 55 -15.88 18.00 12.85
CA VAL A 55 -14.45 17.68 12.67
C VAL A 55 -13.59 18.42 13.69
N GLY A 56 -14.08 19.57 14.18
CA GLY A 56 -13.46 20.29 15.30
C GLY A 56 -13.46 19.51 16.62
N ASP A 57 -14.40 18.57 16.80
CA ASP A 57 -14.54 17.74 18.00
C ASP A 57 -13.78 16.41 17.89
N LEU A 58 -13.38 16.02 16.67
CA LEU A 58 -12.55 14.85 16.42
C LEU A 58 -11.10 15.11 16.85
N PRO A 59 -10.38 14.08 17.35
CA PRO A 59 -8.94 14.17 17.53
C PRO A 59 -8.26 14.61 16.23
N SER A 60 -7.38 15.60 16.32
CA SER A 60 -6.64 16.11 15.16
C SER A 60 -5.95 15.01 14.35
N LEU A 61 -5.45 13.97 15.02
CA LEU A 61 -4.85 12.80 14.37
C LEU A 61 -5.86 11.97 13.57
N MET A 62 -7.08 11.81 14.09
CA MET A 62 -8.15 11.04 13.45
C MET A 62 -8.71 11.80 12.23
N ALA A 63 -8.95 13.10 12.38
CA ALA A 63 -9.34 13.97 11.28
C ALA A 63 -8.27 13.98 10.18
N ASN A 64 -7.00 14.22 10.53
CA ASN A 64 -5.89 14.18 9.58
C ASN A 64 -5.81 12.82 8.86
N THR A 65 -5.91 11.72 9.59
CA THR A 65 -5.85 10.40 8.96
C THR A 65 -7.01 10.20 7.99
N ALA A 66 -8.22 10.66 8.32
CA ALA A 66 -9.37 10.55 7.43
C ALA A 66 -9.25 11.41 6.15
N TYR A 67 -8.59 12.59 6.22
CA TYR A 67 -8.30 13.42 5.04
C TYR A 67 -7.13 12.90 4.20
N PHE A 68 -6.03 12.51 4.85
CA PHE A 68 -4.80 12.13 4.18
C PHE A 68 -4.80 10.70 3.69
N TYR A 69 -5.55 9.78 4.32
CA TYR A 69 -5.59 8.38 3.91
C TYR A 69 -6.06 8.17 2.46
N PRO A 70 -7.18 8.77 2.01
CA PRO A 70 -7.64 8.59 0.63
C PRO A 70 -6.63 9.15 -0.38
N VAL A 71 -6.05 10.32 -0.09
CA VAL A 71 -5.11 10.97 -1.01
C VAL A 71 -3.79 10.20 -1.06
N SER A 72 -3.22 9.88 0.10
CA SER A 72 -1.95 9.15 0.21
C SER A 72 -2.05 7.73 -0.35
N GLY A 73 -3.17 7.03 -0.14
CA GLY A 73 -3.40 5.69 -0.69
C GLY A 73 -3.48 5.67 -2.21
N LEU A 74 -4.15 6.65 -2.84
CA LEU A 74 -4.15 6.81 -4.30
C LEU A 74 -2.74 7.06 -4.85
N VAL A 75 -1.98 7.95 -4.20
CA VAL A 75 -0.59 8.26 -4.60
C VAL A 75 0.30 7.02 -4.48
N CYS A 76 0.19 6.27 -3.39
CA CYS A 76 0.93 5.03 -3.19
C CYS A 76 0.59 3.97 -4.24
N ILE A 77 -0.69 3.76 -4.57
CA ILE A 77 -1.08 2.79 -5.60
C ILE A 77 -0.54 3.23 -6.97
N ALA A 78 -0.65 4.51 -7.34
CA ALA A 78 -0.13 5.03 -8.59
C ALA A 78 1.41 4.87 -8.69
N LEU A 79 2.13 5.18 -7.61
CA LEU A 79 3.58 4.97 -7.52
C LEU A 79 3.94 3.48 -7.60
N ALA A 80 3.19 2.60 -6.95
CA ALA A 80 3.42 1.16 -7.00
C ALA A 80 3.25 0.61 -8.42
N VAL A 81 2.23 1.06 -9.17
CA VAL A 81 2.04 0.71 -10.59
C VAL A 81 3.22 1.22 -11.43
N LEU A 82 3.67 2.46 -11.22
CA LEU A 82 4.82 3.02 -11.92
C LEU A 82 6.09 2.22 -11.65
N MET A 83 6.37 1.90 -10.38
CA MET A 83 7.53 1.09 -9.98
C MET A 83 7.46 -0.32 -10.56
N HIS A 84 6.27 -0.93 -10.58
CA HIS A 84 6.06 -2.24 -11.19
C HIS A 84 6.35 -2.22 -12.69
N SER A 85 5.97 -1.14 -13.40
CA SER A 85 6.29 -0.96 -14.84
C SER A 85 7.78 -0.76 -15.13
N ARG A 86 8.59 -0.44 -14.11
CA ARG A 86 10.05 -0.25 -14.20
C ARG A 86 10.83 -1.44 -13.64
N ASP A 87 10.18 -2.59 -13.50
CA ASP A 87 10.73 -3.83 -12.92
C ASP A 87 11.23 -3.70 -11.47
N LEU A 88 10.76 -2.70 -10.72
CA LEU A 88 11.08 -2.47 -9.30
C LEU A 88 10.04 -3.17 -8.41
N TYR A 89 9.94 -4.50 -8.52
CA TYR A 89 8.83 -5.27 -7.94
C TYR A 89 8.75 -5.21 -6.41
N THR A 90 9.88 -5.37 -5.72
CA THR A 90 9.91 -5.30 -4.24
C THR A 90 9.51 -3.93 -3.74
N GLY A 91 10.00 -2.86 -4.38
CA GLY A 91 9.62 -1.49 -4.03
C GLY A 91 8.15 -1.22 -4.32
N ALA A 92 7.64 -1.68 -5.46
CA ALA A 92 6.23 -1.58 -5.82
C ALA A 92 5.32 -2.25 -4.77
N MET A 93 5.70 -3.44 -4.29
CA MET A 93 4.96 -4.14 -3.23
C MET A 93 4.94 -3.34 -1.92
N LEU A 94 6.10 -2.86 -1.46
CA LEU A 94 6.20 -2.09 -0.21
C LEU A 94 5.37 -0.79 -0.28
N VAL A 95 5.45 -0.09 -1.41
CA VAL A 95 4.69 1.15 -1.61
C VAL A 95 3.19 0.87 -1.70
N ALA A 96 2.76 -0.24 -2.31
CA ALA A 96 1.35 -0.63 -2.35
C ALA A 96 0.78 -0.91 -0.94
N LEU A 97 1.61 -1.44 -0.04
CA LEU A 97 1.22 -1.81 1.33
C LEU A 97 1.36 -0.66 2.35
N ALA A 98 2.14 0.38 2.04
CA ALA A 98 2.35 1.53 2.92
C ALA A 98 1.06 2.20 3.44
N PRO A 99 -0.01 2.35 2.64
CA PRO A 99 -1.25 2.95 3.11
C PRO A 99 -1.87 2.24 4.31
N PHE A 100 -1.71 0.92 4.43
CA PHE A 100 -2.33 0.14 5.52
C PHE A 100 -1.79 0.51 6.91
N VAL A 101 -0.61 1.12 7.00
CA VAL A 101 -0.06 1.61 8.27
C VAL A 101 -0.98 2.65 8.92
N TRP A 102 -1.62 3.48 8.10
CA TRP A 102 -2.56 4.51 8.56
C TRP A 102 -3.82 3.95 9.20
N ILE A 103 -4.22 2.71 8.87
CA ILE A 103 -5.39 2.07 9.50
C ILE A 103 -5.14 1.90 10.99
N PHE A 104 -3.94 1.47 11.39
CA PHE A 104 -3.57 1.33 12.79
C PHE A 104 -3.54 2.68 13.52
N VAL A 105 -3.06 3.72 12.84
CA VAL A 105 -3.05 5.10 13.36
C VAL A 105 -4.48 5.60 13.58
N PHE A 106 -5.38 5.35 12.62
CA PHE A 106 -6.79 5.72 12.71
C PHE A 106 -7.49 5.01 13.87
N ILE A 107 -7.38 3.68 13.94
CA ILE A 107 -8.00 2.87 14.99
C ILE A 107 -7.44 3.24 16.36
N GLY A 108 -6.12 3.37 16.49
CA GLY A 108 -5.48 3.75 17.75
C GLY A 108 -5.93 5.12 18.25
N SER A 109 -6.06 6.09 17.35
CA SER A 109 -6.55 7.43 17.68
C SER A 109 -8.01 7.44 18.10
N ALA A 110 -8.85 6.65 17.42
CA ALA A 110 -10.26 6.50 17.77
C ALA A 110 -10.43 5.83 19.15
N VAL A 111 -9.70 4.75 19.43
CA VAL A 111 -9.72 4.05 20.71
C VAL A 111 -9.24 4.98 21.85
N TYR A 112 -8.14 5.69 21.64
CA TYR A 112 -7.64 6.66 22.62
C TYR A 112 -8.67 7.75 22.96
N TRP A 113 -9.39 8.24 21.95
CA TRP A 113 -10.43 9.25 22.15
C TRP A 113 -11.66 8.72 22.88
N VAL A 114 -12.10 7.50 22.58
CA VAL A 114 -13.27 6.89 23.26
C VAL A 114 -12.98 6.62 24.75
N ILE A 115 -11.73 6.33 25.10
CA ILE A 115 -11.33 6.02 26.49
C ILE A 115 -11.14 7.30 27.34
N ARG A 116 -10.87 8.44 26.69
CA ARG A 116 -10.61 9.73 27.34
C ARG A 116 -11.89 10.53 27.52
#